data_AF-A0AAD9PSX1-F1
#
_entry.id   AF-A0AAD9PSX1-F1
#
_cell.length_a   1.000
_cell.length_b   1.000
_cell.length_c   1.000
_cell.angle_alpha   90.00
_cell.angle_beta   90.00
_cell.angle_gamma   90.00
#
_symmetry.space_group_name_H-M   'P 1'
#
loop_
_entity.id
_entity.type
_entity.pdbx_description
1 polymer ?
#
loop_
_entity_poly.entity_id
_entity_poly.type
_entity_poly.pdbx_seq_one_letter_code
_entity_poly.pdbx_strand_id
1 'polypeptide(L)'
;MSQNYSASDSDSDSDSAATNKAPPRRYNQRALSRTFVHLEKRLKAAPSKNALSKLKDMGRVKEIAFTKNHSSAEIKQLLMSHFPTMGNLDMALLRIISSYDRGNSMSVVQEGVPKGEKIMELFGGDAKKKVFLYWSPGNVL
;
A
#
# COMPACT_ATOMS: atom_id res chain seq x y z
N MET A 1 -13.19 -46.68 43.79
CA MET A 1 -11.94 -46.17 44.41
C MET A 1 -10.90 -46.18 43.32
N SER A 2 -10.27 -45.11 42.85
CA SER A 2 -10.32 -43.67 43.13
C SER A 2 -9.77 -42.97 41.88
N GLN A 3 -10.22 -41.74 41.68
CA GLN A 3 -9.82 -40.82 40.62
C GLN A 3 -8.31 -40.50 40.66
N ASN A 4 -7.74 -40.10 39.52
CA ASN A 4 -6.64 -39.14 39.50
C ASN A 4 -6.77 -38.25 38.25
N TYR A 5 -7.22 -37.02 38.50
CA TYR A 5 -7.04 -35.89 37.60
C TYR A 5 -5.67 -35.28 37.90
N SER A 6 -4.95 -34.83 36.88
CA SER A 6 -3.89 -33.85 37.05
C SER A 6 -3.93 -32.91 35.86
N ALA A 7 -4.51 -31.75 36.12
CA ALA A 7 -4.32 -30.54 35.34
C ALA A 7 -2.89 -30.04 35.57
N SER A 8 -2.25 -29.54 34.51
CA SER A 8 -1.03 -28.75 34.62
C SER A 8 -1.33 -27.40 34.00
N ASP A 9 -1.70 -26.45 34.86
CA ASP A 9 -1.74 -25.03 34.56
C ASP A 9 -0.35 -24.41 34.73
N SER A 10 -0.15 -23.29 34.02
CA SER A 10 0.67 -22.14 34.45
C SER A 10 2.20 -22.24 34.37
N ASP A 11 2.98 -21.25 33.92
CA ASP A 11 2.75 -19.88 33.45
C ASP A 11 3.88 -19.53 32.46
N SER A 12 3.57 -18.83 31.37
CA SER A 12 4.61 -18.23 30.50
C SER A 12 4.61 -16.72 30.71
N ASP A 13 5.60 -16.28 31.48
CA ASP A 13 5.91 -14.88 31.76
C ASP A 13 6.15 -14.13 30.44
N SER A 14 5.17 -13.32 30.06
CA SER A 14 5.30 -12.34 28.97
C SER A 14 5.80 -11.03 29.56
N ASP A 15 7.12 -10.89 29.61
CA ASP A 15 7.79 -9.63 29.96
C ASP A 15 7.43 -8.55 28.93
N SER A 16 6.45 -7.74 29.30
CA SER A 16 5.92 -6.65 28.51
C SER A 16 6.71 -5.39 28.80
N ALA A 17 7.87 -5.23 28.15
CA ALA A 17 8.54 -3.94 28.07
C ALA A 17 7.67 -2.99 27.22
N ALA A 18 6.80 -2.25 27.90
CA ALA A 18 5.90 -1.25 27.34
C ALA A 18 6.70 -0.10 26.69
N THR A 19 7.06 -0.28 25.43
CA THR A 19 7.30 0.87 24.55
C THR A 19 5.93 1.36 24.08
N ASN A 20 5.65 2.65 24.21
CA ASN A 20 4.40 3.31 23.83
C ASN A 20 4.16 3.34 22.30
N LYS A 21 4.32 2.20 21.63
CA LYS A 21 3.99 2.00 20.22
C LYS A 21 2.60 1.38 20.19
N ALA A 22 1.67 2.06 19.54
CA ALA A 22 0.32 1.53 19.31
C ALA A 22 0.39 0.03 18.92
N PRO A 23 -0.52 -0.82 19.44
CA PRO A 23 -0.43 -2.25 19.21
C PRO A 23 -0.31 -2.51 17.71
N PRO A 24 0.56 -3.47 17.28
CA PRO A 24 0.73 -3.78 15.88
C PRO A 24 -0.66 -4.08 15.31
N ARG A 25 -1.09 -3.27 14.34
CA ARG A 25 -2.38 -3.46 13.68
C ARG A 25 -2.38 -4.88 13.13
N ARG A 26 -3.16 -5.77 13.77
CA ARG A 26 -3.31 -7.15 13.32
C ARG A 26 -4.01 -7.12 11.97
N TYR A 27 -3.23 -7.06 10.89
CA TYR A 27 -3.76 -7.15 9.55
C TYR A 27 -4.20 -8.60 9.31
N ASN A 28 -5.52 -8.80 9.28
CA ASN A 28 -6.17 -10.01 8.79
C ASN A 28 -5.57 -10.37 7.41
N GLN A 29 -5.39 -11.66 7.11
CA GLN A 29 -4.90 -12.14 5.80
C GLN A 29 -5.81 -11.77 4.62
N ARG A 30 -6.96 -11.13 4.91
CA ARG A 30 -7.90 -10.58 3.96
C ARG A 30 -7.24 -9.64 2.94
N ALA A 31 -7.53 -9.87 1.66
CA ALA A 31 -7.15 -8.98 0.59
C ALA A 31 -7.69 -7.56 0.81
N LEU A 32 -6.85 -6.56 0.58
CA LEU A 32 -7.17 -5.15 0.64
C LEU A 32 -7.27 -4.61 -0.78
N SER A 33 -8.39 -3.96 -1.10
CA SER A 33 -8.54 -3.24 -2.36
C SER A 33 -8.22 -1.76 -2.19
N ARG A 34 -7.44 -1.19 -3.11
CA ARG A 34 -7.18 0.25 -3.18
C ARG A 34 -7.26 0.76 -4.61
N THR A 35 -7.68 2.02 -4.74
CA THR A 35 -7.60 2.72 -6.02
C THR A 35 -6.17 3.19 -6.25
N PHE A 36 -5.54 2.64 -7.26
CA PHE A 36 -4.26 3.07 -7.80
C PHE A 36 -4.49 4.05 -8.95
N VAL A 37 -3.69 5.13 -8.97
CA VAL A 37 -3.78 6.18 -9.97
C VAL A 37 -2.41 6.42 -10.58
N HIS A 38 -2.25 6.13 -11.86
CA HIS A 38 -1.03 6.40 -12.62
C HIS A 38 -1.02 7.86 -13.09
N LEU A 39 -0.05 8.64 -12.62
CA LEU A 39 0.19 10.02 -13.00
C LEU A 39 1.33 10.13 -14.00
N GLU A 40 1.11 10.88 -15.08
CA GLU A 40 2.15 11.20 -16.07
C GLU A 40 3.18 12.20 -15.54
N LYS A 41 2.74 13.10 -14.65
CA LYS A 41 3.57 14.16 -14.08
C LYS A 41 3.30 14.29 -12.59
N ARG A 42 4.30 14.78 -11.86
CA ARG A 42 4.15 15.10 -10.45
C ARG A 42 3.15 16.24 -10.28
N LEU A 43 2.14 16.02 -9.45
CA LEU A 43 1.14 17.02 -9.11
C LEU A 43 1.41 17.56 -7.71
N LYS A 44 1.11 18.86 -7.50
CA LYS A 44 1.22 19.50 -6.18
C LYS A 44 0.09 19.06 -5.24
N ALA A 45 -1.08 18.78 -5.79
CA ALA A 45 -2.29 18.41 -5.06
C ALA A 45 -3.04 17.29 -5.81
N ALA A 46 -3.91 16.58 -5.08
CA ALA A 46 -4.74 15.52 -5.65
C ALA A 46 -5.54 16.00 -6.89
N PRO A 47 -5.68 15.16 -7.93
CA PRO A 47 -6.51 15.47 -9.08
C PRO A 47 -7.95 15.83 -8.68
N SER A 48 -8.53 16.82 -9.37
CA SER A 48 -9.96 17.13 -9.25
C SER A 48 -10.81 15.95 -9.75
N LYS A 49 -12.12 15.94 -9.42
CA LYS A 49 -13.05 14.88 -9.88
C LYS A 49 -13.03 14.72 -11.40
N ASN A 50 -13.02 15.82 -12.15
CA ASN A 50 -12.99 15.79 -13.61
C ASN A 50 -11.65 15.26 -14.14
N ALA A 51 -10.53 15.67 -13.54
CA ALA A 51 -9.21 15.17 -13.91
C ALA A 51 -9.07 13.66 -13.62
N LEU A 52 -9.61 13.20 -12.48
CA LEU A 52 -9.63 11.79 -12.13
C LEU A 52 -10.52 10.97 -13.09
N SER A 53 -11.65 11.52 -13.53
CA SER A 53 -12.49 10.89 -14.56
C SER A 53 -11.73 10.71 -15.87
N LYS A 54 -11.04 11.75 -16.35
CA LYS A 54 -10.20 11.65 -17.56
C LYS A 54 -9.09 10.60 -17.41
N LEU A 55 -8.44 10.54 -16.24
CA LEU A 55 -7.44 9.50 -15.96
C LEU A 55 -8.07 8.09 -15.99
N LYS A 56 -9.30 7.94 -15.48
CA LYS A 56 -10.03 6.68 -15.53
C LYS A 56 -10.34 6.28 -16.98
N ASP A 57 -10.80 7.21 -17.80
CA ASP A 57 -11.11 6.99 -19.22
C ASP A 57 -9.85 6.59 -20.02
N MET A 58 -8.68 7.11 -19.63
CA MET A 58 -7.37 6.71 -20.18
C MET A 58 -6.82 5.39 -19.59
N GLY A 59 -7.59 4.68 -18.76
CA GLY A 59 -7.15 3.42 -18.15
C GLY A 59 -6.10 3.58 -17.02
N ARG A 60 -5.85 4.81 -16.56
CA ARG A 60 -4.85 5.15 -15.54
C ARG A 60 -5.38 5.12 -14.11
N VAL A 61 -6.64 4.71 -13.90
CA VAL A 61 -7.23 4.51 -12.58
C VAL A 61 -7.74 3.08 -12.49
N LYS A 62 -7.23 2.30 -11.53
CA LYS A 62 -7.63 0.91 -11.33
C LYS A 62 -7.81 0.62 -9.85
N GLU A 63 -8.83 -0.14 -9.52
CA GLU A 63 -8.94 -0.77 -8.21
C GLU A 63 -8.17 -2.08 -8.25
N ILE A 64 -7.20 -2.25 -7.35
CA ILE A 64 -6.33 -3.42 -7.30
C ILE A 64 -6.42 -4.01 -5.90
N ALA A 65 -6.70 -5.31 -5.85
CA ALA A 65 -6.68 -6.10 -4.63
C ALA A 65 -5.27 -6.69 -4.40
N PHE A 66 -4.77 -6.60 -3.18
CA PHE A 66 -3.49 -7.18 -2.78
C PHE A 66 -3.53 -7.65 -1.33
N THR A 67 -2.59 -8.51 -0.93
CA THR A 67 -2.47 -8.98 0.45
C THR A 67 -1.15 -8.49 1.05
N LYS A 68 -1.01 -8.58 2.38
CA LYS A 68 0.25 -8.25 3.07
C LYS A 68 1.42 -9.14 2.62
N ASN A 69 1.12 -10.36 2.17
CA ASN A 69 2.12 -11.37 1.83
C ASN A 69 2.71 -11.19 0.43
N HIS A 70 2.13 -10.32 -0.42
CA HIS A 70 2.72 -10.07 -1.73
C HIS A 70 4.12 -9.48 -1.59
N SER A 71 5.07 -10.15 -2.24
CA SER A 71 6.41 -9.66 -2.50
C SER A 71 6.39 -8.43 -3.42
N SER A 72 7.50 -7.67 -3.45
CA SER A 72 7.65 -6.57 -4.41
C SER A 72 7.54 -7.03 -5.86
N ALA A 73 7.95 -8.26 -6.18
CA ALA A 73 7.85 -8.81 -7.53
C ALA A 73 6.39 -9.07 -7.93
N GLU A 74 5.58 -9.63 -7.03
CA GLU A 74 4.15 -9.85 -7.26
C GLU A 74 3.38 -8.52 -7.33
N ILE A 75 3.70 -7.55 -6.47
CA ILE A 75 3.15 -6.20 -6.59
C ILE A 75 3.53 -5.57 -7.93
N LYS A 76 4.79 -5.71 -8.37
CA LYS A 76 5.24 -5.22 -9.69
C LYS A 76 4.40 -5.84 -10.81
N GLN A 77 4.21 -7.16 -10.79
CA GLN A 77 3.40 -7.86 -11.80
C GLN A 77 1.94 -7.38 -11.79
N LEU A 78 1.32 -7.22 -10.61
CA LEU A 78 -0.03 -6.65 -10.48
C LEU A 78 -0.11 -5.24 -11.08
N LEU A 79 0.87 -4.39 -10.78
CA LEU A 79 0.90 -3.04 -11.33
C LEU A 79 1.01 -3.08 -12.86
N MET A 80 1.93 -3.87 -13.41
CA MET A 80 2.13 -3.99 -14.86
C MET A 80 0.92 -4.59 -15.59
N SER A 81 0.20 -5.55 -14.99
CA SER A 81 -0.98 -6.15 -15.60
C SER A 81 -2.16 -5.18 -15.65
N HIS A 82 -2.32 -4.34 -14.62
CA HIS A 82 -3.42 -3.38 -14.54
C HIS A 82 -3.17 -2.08 -15.31
N PHE A 83 -1.91 -1.69 -15.49
CA PHE A 83 -1.53 -0.48 -16.23
C PHE A 83 -0.53 -0.82 -17.35
N PRO A 84 -1.02 -1.23 -18.53
CA PRO A 84 -0.18 -1.53 -19.70
C PRO A 84 0.76 -0.39 -20.09
N THR A 85 0.37 0.85 -19.79
CA THR A 85 1.19 2.06 -19.96
C THR A 85 2.53 2.04 -19.22
N MET A 86 2.75 1.06 -18.33
CA MET A 86 3.96 0.94 -17.51
C MET A 86 4.91 -0.16 -17.98
N GLY A 87 4.59 -0.87 -19.07
CA GLY A 87 5.36 -2.03 -19.55
C GLY A 87 6.86 -1.76 -19.80
N ASN A 88 7.21 -0.52 -20.15
CA ASN A 88 8.57 -0.10 -20.50
C ASN A 88 9.22 0.83 -19.46
N LEU A 89 8.61 1.01 -18.29
CA LEU A 89 9.13 1.93 -17.26
C LEU A 89 10.07 1.22 -16.30
N ASP A 90 11.17 1.88 -15.93
CA ASP A 90 12.04 1.40 -14.88
C ASP A 90 11.36 1.52 -13.52
N MET A 91 11.05 0.37 -12.92
CA MET A 91 10.35 0.25 -11.64
C MET A 91 11.18 0.78 -10.46
N ALA A 92 12.50 0.95 -10.60
CA ALA A 92 13.32 1.62 -9.58
C ALA A 92 12.99 3.12 -9.46
N LEU A 93 12.55 3.73 -10.56
CA LEU A 93 12.15 5.14 -10.62
C LEU A 93 10.71 5.39 -10.18
N LEU A 94 9.98 4.33 -9.81
CA LEU A 94 8.64 4.45 -9.25
C LEU A 94 8.70 5.26 -7.95
N ARG A 95 7.76 6.18 -7.81
CA ARG A 95 7.47 6.96 -6.61
C ARG A 95 6.01 6.73 -6.27
N ILE A 96 5.77 6.22 -5.08
CA ILE A 96 4.43 6.12 -4.52
C ILE A 96 4.16 7.35 -3.70
N ILE A 97 3.03 7.98 -4.00
CA ILE A 97 2.63 9.25 -3.44
C ILE A 97 1.34 9.04 -2.66
N SER A 98 1.33 9.54 -1.43
CA SER A 98 0.10 9.65 -0.65
C SER A 98 -0.53 11.02 -0.84
N SER A 99 -1.86 11.07 -0.89
CA SER A 99 -2.63 12.28 -0.69
C SER A 99 -3.74 11.96 0.29
N TYR A 100 -3.83 12.75 1.36
CA TYR A 100 -4.86 12.54 2.38
C TYR A 100 -6.22 13.09 1.92
N ASP A 101 -6.26 14.31 1.35
CA ASP A 101 -7.50 14.96 0.87
C ASP A 101 -7.28 15.93 -0.30
N ARG A 102 -8.38 16.44 -0.87
CA ARG A 102 -8.38 17.52 -1.86
C ARG A 102 -7.78 18.79 -1.24
N GLY A 103 -6.78 19.37 -1.88
CA GLY A 103 -6.11 20.60 -1.42
C GLY A 103 -4.87 20.36 -0.55
N ASN A 104 -4.65 19.14 -0.07
CA ASN A 104 -3.42 18.78 0.64
C ASN A 104 -2.28 18.44 -0.33
N SER A 105 -1.05 18.70 0.12
CA SER A 105 0.15 18.44 -0.66
C SER A 105 0.35 16.94 -0.89
N MET A 106 0.79 16.62 -2.10
CA MET A 106 1.14 15.26 -2.48
C MET A 106 2.58 14.94 -2.09
N SER A 107 2.75 13.94 -1.22
CA SER A 107 4.05 13.57 -0.65
C SER A 107 4.48 12.19 -1.12
N VAL A 108 5.72 12.07 -1.58
CA VAL A 108 6.34 10.76 -1.84
C VAL A 108 6.51 10.05 -0.50
N VAL A 109 5.97 8.84 -0.40
CA VAL A 109 6.03 8.01 0.81
C VAL A 109 6.83 6.73 0.61
N GLN A 110 7.14 6.37 -0.64
CA GLN A 110 7.95 5.20 -0.97
C GLN A 110 8.60 5.38 -2.34
N GLU A 111 9.86 4.96 -2.44
CA GLU A 111 10.59 4.82 -3.70
C GLU A 111 10.69 3.35 -4.11
N GLY A 112 10.57 3.08 -5.41
CA GLY A 112 10.51 1.73 -5.95
C GLY A 112 9.19 1.01 -5.63
N VAL A 113 9.16 -0.30 -5.93
CA VAL A 113 7.98 -1.14 -5.71
C VAL A 113 8.03 -1.75 -4.29
N PRO A 114 7.10 -1.37 -3.39
CA PRO A 114 7.04 -1.93 -2.04
C PRO A 114 6.46 -3.35 -2.04
N LYS A 115 6.68 -4.06 -0.93
CA LYS A 115 5.92 -5.26 -0.56
C LYS A 115 4.49 -4.88 -0.14
N GLY A 116 3.57 -5.85 -0.22
CA GLY A 116 2.17 -5.68 0.16
C GLY A 116 1.99 -5.15 1.59
N GLU A 117 2.75 -5.68 2.55
CA GLU A 117 2.74 -5.21 3.95
C GLU A 117 2.99 -3.70 4.06
N LYS A 118 3.98 -3.17 3.33
CA LYS A 118 4.30 -1.75 3.35
C LYS A 118 3.20 -0.89 2.74
N ILE A 119 2.53 -1.38 1.68
CA ILE A 119 1.34 -0.70 1.13
C ILE A 119 0.21 -0.69 2.17
N MET A 120 0.01 -1.79 2.91
CA MET A 120 -1.00 -1.84 3.98
C MET A 120 -0.66 -0.92 5.16
N GLU A 121 0.61 -0.80 5.55
CA GLU A 121 1.03 0.16 6.58
C GLU A 121 0.68 1.60 6.17
N LEU A 122 1.00 1.98 4.93
CA LEU A 122 0.81 3.34 4.41
C LEU A 122 -0.67 3.64 4.08
N PHE A 123 -1.40 2.67 3.53
CA PHE A 123 -2.72 2.87 2.92
C PHE A 123 -3.84 1.99 3.49
N GLY A 124 -3.58 1.11 4.46
CA GLY A 124 -4.52 0.12 5.00
C GLY A 124 -5.64 0.65 5.90
N GLY A 125 -5.61 1.95 6.24
CA GLY A 125 -6.69 2.61 6.98
C GLY A 125 -7.94 2.84 6.13
N ASP A 126 -8.33 4.11 5.95
CA ASP A 126 -9.51 4.48 5.17
C ASP A 126 -9.47 3.94 3.72
N ALA A 127 -10.57 3.28 3.31
CA ALA A 127 -10.76 2.75 1.96
C ALA A 127 -10.74 3.84 0.87
N LYS A 128 -11.01 5.11 1.23
CA LYS A 128 -10.97 6.25 0.30
C LYS A 128 -9.55 6.66 -0.10
N LYS A 129 -8.54 6.21 0.66
CA LYS A 129 -7.13 6.49 0.36
C LYS A 129 -6.76 5.93 -1.01
N LYS A 130 -6.14 6.77 -1.82
CA LYS A 130 -5.65 6.40 -3.15
C LYS A 130 -4.13 6.28 -3.12
N VAL A 131 -3.62 5.37 -3.92
CA VAL A 131 -2.19 5.16 -4.12
C VAL A 131 -1.83 5.81 -5.44
N PHE A 132 -1.11 6.92 -5.41
CA PHE A 132 -0.67 7.59 -6.62
C PHE A 132 0.69 7.05 -7.03
N LEU A 133 0.81 6.68 -8.31
CA LEU A 133 2.01 6.15 -8.91
C LEU A 133 2.57 7.20 -9.87
N TYR A 134 3.83 7.57 -9.67
CA TYR A 134 4.54 8.50 -10.54
C TYR A 134 5.93 7.94 -10.82
N TRP A 135 6.35 7.94 -12.08
CA TRP A 135 7.73 7.63 -12.42
C TRP A 135 8.51 8.92 -12.51
N SER A 136 9.55 9.04 -11.70
CA SER A 136 10.49 10.13 -11.93
C SER A 136 11.11 9.92 -13.30
N PRO A 137 11.18 10.93 -14.18
CA PRO A 137 12.22 10.89 -15.21
C PRO A 137 13.51 10.73 -14.42
N GLY A 138 14.27 9.66 -14.65
CA GLY A 138 15.57 9.50 -14.01
C GLY A 138 16.38 10.78 -14.24
N ASN A 139 17.31 11.11 -13.34
CA ASN A 139 18.24 12.19 -13.62
C ASN A 139 18.97 11.85 -14.93
N VAL A 140 18.57 12.49 -16.03
CA VAL A 140 19.40 12.61 -17.21
C VAL A 140 20.43 13.66 -16.81
N LEU A 141 21.51 13.19 -16.17
CA LEU A 141 22.75 13.96 -16.05
C LEU A 141 23.47 13.90 -17.40
#